data_AF-A0A970NK51-F1
#
_entry.id   AF-A0A970NK51-F1
#
_cell.length_a   1.000
_cell.length_b   1.000
_cell.length_c   1.000
_cell.angle_alpha   90.00
_cell.angle_beta   90.00
_cell.angle_gamma   90.00
#
_symmetry.space_group_name_H-M   'P 1'
#
loop_
_entity.id
_entity.type
_entity.pdbx_description
1 polymer ?
#
loop_
_entity_poly.entity_id
_entity_poly.type
_entity_poly.pdbx_seq_one_letter_code
_entity_poly.pdbx_strand_id
1 'polypeptide(L)'
;MALTTPAAVRAEGSLYKEQFNLATDAELDALLAERIAEASAEVLTLIGAETYASGDATLRRVLTTAETYLATAKAFQTILNLMATWDAEALPTEFIDREELPEIILRYRRMALGLLEPHLAGAQPGPRPYLAGRSIRV
;
A
#
# COMPACT_ATOMS: atom_id res chain seq x y z
N MET A 1 12.40 1.04 -10.68
CA MET A 1 11.15 1.43 -11.37
C MET A 1 10.01 0.84 -10.57
N ALA A 2 8.94 1.60 -10.34
CA ALA A 2 7.76 1.12 -9.64
C ALA A 2 7.19 -0.13 -10.32
N LEU A 3 6.64 -1.04 -9.51
CA LEU A 3 6.05 -2.30 -9.96
C LEU A 3 4.54 -2.17 -10.20
N THR A 4 3.91 -1.12 -9.67
CA THR A 4 2.48 -0.81 -9.87
C THR A 4 2.27 0.40 -10.79
N THR A 5 1.00 0.71 -11.09
CA THR A 5 0.58 1.81 -11.98
C THR A 5 -0.51 2.66 -11.35
N PRO A 6 -0.66 3.94 -11.75
CA PRO A 6 -1.77 4.79 -11.28
C PRO A 6 -3.14 4.13 -11.49
N ALA A 7 -3.37 3.50 -12.64
CA ALA A 7 -4.64 2.82 -12.95
C ALA A 7 -4.96 1.67 -11.97
N ALA A 8 -3.95 0.89 -11.56
CA ALA A 8 -4.13 -0.19 -10.59
C ALA A 8 -4.49 0.37 -9.20
N VAL A 9 -3.82 1.44 -8.76
CA VAL A 9 -4.11 2.11 -7.48
C VAL A 9 -5.49 2.75 -7.48
N ARG A 10 -5.91 3.37 -8.60
CA ARG A 10 -7.27 3.92 -8.75
C ARG A 10 -8.33 2.85 -8.63
N ALA A 11 -8.15 1.73 -9.33
CA ALA A 11 -9.10 0.62 -9.29
C ALA A 11 -9.18 -0.01 -7.88
N GLU A 12 -8.04 -0.21 -7.23
CA GLU A 12 -7.98 -0.80 -5.88
C GLU A 12 -8.67 0.08 -4.83
N GLY A 13 -8.38 1.40 -4.85
CA GLY A 13 -8.94 2.33 -3.87
C GLY A 13 -10.28 2.97 -4.27
N SER A 14 -10.83 2.63 -5.44
CA SER A 14 -11.96 3.36 -6.06
C SER A 14 -11.76 4.88 -6.06
N LEU A 15 -10.56 5.32 -6.49
CA LEU A 15 -10.12 6.72 -6.35
C LEU A 15 -10.52 7.61 -7.53
N TYR A 16 -11.05 8.79 -7.23
CA TYR A 16 -11.45 9.80 -8.22
C TYR A 16 -11.02 11.22 -7.81
N LYS A 17 -10.88 12.12 -8.79
CA LYS A 17 -10.15 13.39 -8.65
C LYS A 17 -10.81 14.34 -7.64
N GLU A 18 -12.14 14.29 -7.52
CA GLU A 18 -12.92 15.08 -6.58
C GLU A 18 -12.54 14.76 -5.12
N GLN A 19 -12.09 13.52 -4.84
CA GLN A 19 -11.60 13.14 -3.50
C GLN A 19 -10.37 13.91 -3.05
N PHE A 20 -9.62 14.43 -4.02
CA PHE A 20 -8.36 15.13 -3.82
C PHE A 20 -8.50 16.64 -4.07
N ASN A 21 -9.71 17.13 -4.34
CA ASN A 21 -9.97 18.51 -4.80
C ASN A 21 -9.11 18.89 -6.01
N LEU A 22 -9.04 18.00 -7.00
CA LEU A 22 -8.31 18.20 -8.25
C LEU A 22 -9.29 18.48 -9.40
N ALA A 23 -8.85 19.29 -10.36
CA ALA A 23 -9.68 19.69 -11.49
C ALA A 23 -9.71 18.61 -12.58
N THR A 24 -8.60 17.87 -12.75
CA THR A 24 -8.40 16.95 -13.87
C THR A 24 -7.93 15.56 -13.44
N ASP A 25 -8.21 14.56 -14.27
CA ASP A 25 -7.67 13.20 -14.08
C ASP A 25 -6.15 13.14 -14.25
N ALA A 26 -5.57 14.04 -15.05
CA ALA A 26 -4.12 14.13 -15.23
C ALA A 26 -3.41 14.56 -13.93
N GLU A 27 -4.00 15.50 -13.18
CA GLU A 27 -3.49 15.88 -11.85
C GLU A 27 -3.59 14.72 -10.86
N LEU A 28 -4.68 13.94 -10.92
CA LEU A 28 -4.83 12.75 -10.08
C LEU A 28 -3.77 11.70 -10.43
N ASP A 29 -3.58 11.38 -11.71
CA ASP A 29 -2.58 10.40 -12.14
C ASP A 29 -1.16 10.82 -11.73
N ALA A 30 -0.84 12.13 -11.78
CA ALA A 30 0.41 12.68 -11.30
C ALA A 30 0.58 12.52 -9.78
N LEU A 31 -0.46 12.83 -9.00
CA LEU A 31 -0.46 12.62 -7.55
C LEU A 31 -0.26 11.13 -7.19
N LEU A 32 -0.96 10.24 -7.89
CA LEU A 32 -0.82 8.80 -7.67
C LEU A 32 0.55 8.29 -8.07
N ALA A 33 1.16 8.82 -9.14
CA ALA A 33 2.54 8.49 -9.49
C ALA A 33 3.53 8.86 -8.37
N GLU A 34 3.32 9.99 -7.69
CA GLU A 34 4.10 10.37 -6.51
C GLU A 34 3.90 9.40 -5.35
N ARG A 35 2.64 9.06 -5.02
CA ARG A 35 2.34 8.08 -3.93
C ARG A 35 2.92 6.70 -4.23
N ILE A 36 2.92 6.29 -5.50
CA ILE A 36 3.54 5.05 -5.97
C ILE A 36 5.06 5.10 -5.81
N ALA A 37 5.70 6.22 -6.14
CA ALA A 37 7.14 6.37 -5.95
C ALA A 37 7.53 6.27 -4.47
N GLU A 38 6.78 6.91 -3.57
CA GLU A 38 6.96 6.78 -2.13
C GLU A 38 6.77 5.34 -1.64
N ALA A 39 5.73 4.64 -2.13
CA ALA A 39 5.47 3.24 -1.79
C ALA A 39 6.59 2.32 -2.29
N SER A 40 7.04 2.49 -3.53
CA SER A 40 8.14 1.74 -4.13
C SER A 40 9.44 1.92 -3.32
N ALA A 41 9.76 3.16 -2.92
CA ALA A 41 10.93 3.43 -2.08
C ALA A 41 10.83 2.79 -0.69
N GLU A 42 9.64 2.77 -0.09
CA GLU A 42 9.38 2.11 1.19
C GLU A 42 9.55 0.58 1.08
N VAL A 43 8.95 -0.05 0.06
CA VAL A 43 9.13 -1.49 -0.21
C VAL A 43 10.60 -1.81 -0.42
N LEU A 44 11.29 -1.05 -1.28
CA LEU A 44 12.71 -1.23 -1.55
C LEU A 44 13.56 -1.18 -0.28
N THR A 45 13.24 -0.25 0.63
CA THR A 45 13.94 -0.10 1.92
C THR A 45 13.67 -1.31 2.83
N LEU A 46 12.43 -1.81 2.86
CA LEU A 46 12.02 -2.92 3.73
C LEU A 46 12.60 -4.27 3.30
N ILE A 47 12.58 -4.58 2.01
CA ILE A 47 12.99 -5.91 1.49
C ILE A 47 14.40 -5.95 0.92
N GLY A 48 15.02 -4.79 0.69
CA GLY A 48 16.33 -4.65 0.09
C GLY A 48 16.33 -4.70 -1.44
N ALA A 49 17.36 -4.10 -2.04
CA ALA A 49 17.48 -3.93 -3.49
C ALA A 49 17.58 -5.25 -4.26
N GLU A 50 18.25 -6.26 -3.71
CA GLU A 50 18.41 -7.57 -4.35
C GLU A 50 17.07 -8.28 -4.51
N THR A 51 16.30 -8.37 -3.42
CA THR A 51 14.96 -8.97 -3.41
C THR A 51 14.01 -8.18 -4.31
N TYR A 52 14.09 -6.85 -4.29
CA TYR A 52 13.20 -5.99 -5.08
C TYR A 52 13.47 -6.11 -6.59
N ALA A 53 14.73 -6.29 -6.98
CA ALA A 53 15.15 -6.47 -8.36
C ALA A 53 15.05 -7.93 -8.86
N SER A 54 14.54 -8.85 -8.03
CA SER A 54 14.43 -10.26 -8.39
C SER A 54 13.60 -10.48 -9.66
N GLY A 55 14.07 -11.41 -10.50
CA GLY A 55 13.36 -11.86 -11.70
C GLY A 55 12.26 -12.90 -11.41
N ASP A 56 12.09 -13.34 -10.16
CA ASP A 56 11.08 -14.32 -9.79
C ASP A 56 9.66 -13.75 -9.98
N ALA A 57 8.87 -14.40 -10.84
CA ALA A 57 7.52 -13.94 -11.19
C ALA A 57 6.53 -13.99 -10.01
N THR A 58 6.71 -14.93 -9.08
CA THR A 58 5.86 -15.06 -7.88
C THR A 58 6.16 -13.93 -6.91
N LEU A 59 7.44 -13.71 -6.61
CA LEU A 59 7.88 -12.60 -5.76
C LEU A 59 7.47 -11.27 -6.38
N ARG A 60 7.67 -11.09 -7.69
CA ARG A 60 7.26 -9.87 -8.38
C ARG A 60 5.77 -9.58 -8.19
N ARG A 61 4.89 -10.58 -8.27
CA ARG A 61 3.45 -10.41 -7.99
C ARG A 61 3.20 -9.97 -6.56
N VAL A 62 3.87 -10.60 -5.58
CA VAL A 62 3.75 -10.22 -4.16
C VAL A 62 4.17 -8.76 -3.95
N LEU A 63 5.31 -8.36 -4.52
CA LEU A 63 5.82 -6.99 -4.43
C LEU A 63 4.91 -5.99 -5.13
N THR A 64 4.39 -6.29 -6.33
CA THR A 64 3.40 -5.45 -7.01
C THR A 64 2.16 -5.24 -6.15
N THR A 65 1.61 -6.31 -5.55
CA THR A 65 0.43 -6.20 -4.68
C THR A 65 0.72 -5.38 -3.42
N ALA A 66 1.85 -5.62 -2.76
CA ALA A 66 2.24 -4.86 -1.57
C ALA A 66 2.45 -3.38 -1.88
N GLU A 67 3.12 -3.05 -2.99
CA GLU A 67 3.31 -1.67 -3.45
C GLU A 67 1.99 -0.99 -3.78
N THR A 68 1.05 -1.71 -4.40
CA THR A 68 -0.30 -1.20 -4.69
C THR A 68 -1.03 -0.87 -3.39
N TYR A 69 -1.05 -1.77 -2.41
CA TYR A 69 -1.70 -1.51 -1.12
C TYR A 69 -1.06 -0.35 -0.35
N LEU A 70 0.27 -0.22 -0.35
CA LEU A 70 0.94 0.93 0.27
C LEU A 70 0.62 2.24 -0.45
N ALA A 71 0.64 2.24 -1.78
CA ALA A 71 0.30 3.41 -2.57
C ALA A 71 -1.16 3.84 -2.31
N THR A 72 -2.09 2.89 -2.27
CA THR A 72 -3.50 3.14 -1.92
C THR A 72 -3.63 3.71 -0.50
N ALA A 73 -2.92 3.16 0.49
CA ALA A 73 -2.92 3.71 1.85
C ALA A 73 -2.39 5.15 1.91
N LYS A 74 -1.35 5.48 1.13
CA LYS A 74 -0.80 6.85 1.04
C LYS A 74 -1.77 7.79 0.33
N ALA A 75 -2.49 7.32 -0.68
CA ALA A 75 -3.53 8.09 -1.34
C ALA A 75 -4.69 8.41 -0.37
N PHE A 76 -5.18 7.43 0.39
CA PHE A 76 -6.19 7.67 1.43
C PHE A 76 -5.68 8.58 2.56
N GLN A 77 -4.41 8.48 2.94
CA GLN A 77 -3.81 9.42 3.88
C GLN A 77 -3.85 10.87 3.35
N THR A 78 -3.65 11.05 2.04
CA THR A 78 -3.75 12.36 1.39
C THR A 78 -5.18 12.89 1.47
N ILE A 79 -6.17 12.04 1.17
CA ILE A 79 -7.60 12.38 1.32
C ILE A 79 -7.89 12.78 2.78
N LEU A 80 -7.46 11.98 3.76
CA LEU A 80 -7.68 12.28 5.18
C LEU A 80 -7.10 13.64 5.59
N ASN A 81 -5.90 13.97 5.10
CA ASN A 81 -5.24 15.25 5.36
C ASN A 81 -6.01 16.40 4.69
N LEU A 82 -6.52 16.22 3.47
CA LEU A 82 -7.32 17.22 2.77
C LEU A 82 -8.66 17.45 3.48
N MET A 83 -9.36 16.39 3.90
CA MET A 83 -10.61 16.48 4.66
C MET A 83 -10.45 17.25 5.97
N ALA A 84 -9.26 17.23 6.59
CA ALA A 84 -8.99 18.04 7.78
C ALA A 84 -8.98 19.55 7.49
N THR A 85 -8.81 19.94 6.23
CA THR A 85 -8.80 21.35 5.78
C THR A 85 -10.13 21.80 5.17
N TRP A 86 -11.07 20.89 4.93
CA TRP A 86 -12.35 21.20 4.31
C TRP A 86 -13.40 21.52 5.35
N ASP A 87 -14.37 22.35 4.94
CA ASP A 87 -15.59 22.54 5.71
C ASP A 87 -16.38 21.23 5.70
N ALA A 88 -16.71 20.71 6.88
CA ALA A 88 -17.36 19.41 7.04
C ALA A 88 -18.76 19.38 6.39
N GLU A 89 -19.42 20.54 6.29
CA GLU A 89 -20.73 20.67 5.64
C GLU A 89 -20.65 20.69 4.10
N ALA A 90 -19.43 20.84 3.53
CA ALA A 90 -19.19 20.89 2.09
C ALA A 90 -18.62 19.58 1.51
N LEU A 91 -18.45 18.54 2.33
CA LEU A 91 -17.97 17.23 1.86
C LEU A 91 -19.04 16.54 1.00
N PRO A 92 -18.71 16.07 -0.21
CA PRO A 92 -19.63 15.28 -1.01
C PRO A 92 -20.06 14.01 -0.26
N THR A 93 -21.34 13.65 -0.33
CA THR A 93 -21.92 12.46 0.34
C THR A 93 -21.32 11.13 -0.10
N GLU A 94 -20.62 11.10 -1.24
CA GLU A 94 -19.94 9.93 -1.79
C GLU A 94 -18.51 9.75 -1.23
N PHE A 95 -18.07 10.65 -0.34
CA PHE A 95 -16.80 10.47 0.35
C PHE A 95 -16.86 9.29 1.31
N ILE A 96 -15.74 8.58 1.37
CA ILE A 96 -15.47 7.64 2.46
C ILE A 96 -15.60 8.42 3.77
N ASP A 97 -16.33 7.85 4.73
CA ASP A 97 -16.53 8.48 6.02
C ASP A 97 -15.16 8.80 6.65
N ARG A 98 -15.03 10.05 7.12
CA ARG A 98 -13.82 10.55 7.76
C ARG A 98 -13.44 9.68 8.96
N GLU A 99 -14.42 9.12 9.66
CA GLU A 99 -14.21 8.27 10.83
C GLU A 99 -13.70 6.88 10.45
N GLU A 100 -14.09 6.36 9.29
CA GLU A 100 -13.68 5.03 8.79
C GLU A 100 -12.33 5.06 8.06
N LEU A 101 -11.98 6.20 7.46
CA LEU A 101 -10.78 6.35 6.62
C LEU A 101 -9.46 5.98 7.35
N PRO A 102 -9.23 6.34 8.62
CA PRO A 102 -8.06 5.87 9.38
C PRO A 102 -7.97 4.34 9.49
N GLU A 103 -9.09 3.65 9.69
CA GLU A 103 -9.11 2.19 9.79
C GLU A 103 -8.81 1.54 8.43
N ILE A 104 -9.33 2.11 7.34
CA ILE A 104 -9.04 1.69 5.97
C ILE A 104 -7.54 1.85 5.67
N ILE A 105 -6.94 3.00 6.00
CA ILE A 105 -5.49 3.24 5.83
C ILE A 105 -4.69 2.18 6.59
N LEU A 106 -5.03 1.93 7.86
CA LEU A 106 -4.34 0.93 8.68
C LEU A 106 -4.49 -0.47 8.11
N ARG A 107 -5.67 -0.84 7.60
CA ARG A 107 -5.94 -2.13 6.98
C ARG A 107 -5.04 -2.34 5.76
N TYR A 108 -4.98 -1.38 4.83
CA TYR A 108 -4.13 -1.48 3.65
C TYR A 108 -2.64 -1.60 4.01
N ARG A 109 -2.16 -0.83 4.98
CA ARG A 109 -0.78 -0.95 5.49
C ARG A 109 -0.50 -2.32 6.07
N ARG A 110 -1.41 -2.87 6.88
CA ARG A 110 -1.26 -4.23 7.45
C ARG A 110 -1.24 -5.30 6.36
N MET A 111 -2.10 -5.18 5.35
CA MET A 111 -2.12 -6.10 4.22
C MET A 111 -0.82 -6.08 3.44
N ALA A 112 -0.25 -4.89 3.18
CA ALA A 112 1.05 -4.78 2.53
C ALA A 112 2.18 -5.38 3.38
N LEU A 113 2.26 -5.02 4.67
CA LEU A 113 3.30 -5.52 5.57
C LEU A 113 3.23 -7.04 5.75
N GLY A 114 2.02 -7.62 5.84
CA GLY A 114 1.84 -9.07 5.92
C GLY A 114 2.34 -9.81 4.67
N LEU A 115 2.30 -9.17 3.50
CA LEU A 115 2.90 -9.71 2.27
C LEU A 115 4.43 -9.59 2.25
N LEU A 116 4.98 -8.53 2.85
CA LEU A 116 6.42 -8.25 2.84
C LEU A 116 7.18 -8.94 3.98
N GLU A 117 6.51 -9.28 5.09
CA GLU A 117 7.10 -9.86 6.29
C GLU A 117 8.05 -11.05 6.01
N PRO A 118 7.71 -12.03 5.13
CA PRO A 118 8.60 -13.15 4.83
C PRO A 118 9.88 -12.76 4.08
N HIS A 119 9.96 -11.52 3.59
CA HIS A 119 10.98 -11.02 2.66
C HIS A 119 11.78 -9.84 3.23
N LEU A 120 11.56 -9.47 4.50
CA LEU A 120 12.23 -8.32 5.12
C LEU A 120 13.75 -8.51 5.18
N ALA A 121 14.48 -7.47 4.79
CA ALA A 121 15.93 -7.43 4.87
C ALA A 121 16.37 -7.50 6.34
N GLY A 122 17.02 -8.60 6.73
CA GLY A 122 17.46 -8.82 8.11
C GLY A 122 16.50 -9.67 8.96
N ALA A 123 15.42 -10.22 8.39
CA ALA A 123 14.71 -11.32 9.02
C ALA A 123 15.68 -12.51 9.09
N GLN A 124 16.30 -12.73 10.26
CA GLN A 124 16.82 -14.06 10.54
C GLN A 124 15.65 -15.04 10.39
N PRO A 125 15.86 -16.21 9.78
CA PRO A 125 14.87 -17.27 9.79
C PRO A 125 14.68 -17.73 11.24
N GLY A 126 13.86 -17.00 12.00
CA GLY A 126 13.34 -17.45 13.27
C GLY A 126 12.59 -18.76 13.02
N PRO A 127 12.70 -19.75 13.91
CA PRO A 127 12.02 -21.02 13.71
C PRO A 127 10.53 -20.73 13.58
N ARG A 128 9.98 -21.02 12.40
CA ARG A 128 8.54 -21.07 12.18
C ARG A 128 7.94 -21.93 13.30
N PRO A 129 7.14 -21.38 14.23
CA PRO A 129 6.75 -22.09 15.46
C PRO A 129 5.84 -23.31 15.18
N TYR A 130 5.39 -23.50 13.94
CA TYR A 130 4.57 -24.64 13.52
C TYR A 130 5.38 -25.88 13.09
N LEU A 131 6.72 -25.85 13.07
CA LEU A 131 7.55 -27.04 12.78
C LEU A 131 8.34 -27.55 14.00
N ALA A 132 8.26 -26.87 15.15
CA ALA A 132 9.00 -27.22 16.37
C ALA A 132 8.22 -28.14 17.34
N GLY A 133 7.30 -28.97 16.85
CA GLY A 133 6.39 -29.70 17.73
C GLY A 133 5.85 -31.01 17.18
N ARG A 134 6.71 -31.98 16.88
CA ARG A 134 6.54 -33.43 17.18
C ARG A 134 7.56 -34.28 16.39
N SER A 135 8.81 -34.28 16.85
CA SER A 135 9.61 -35.49 16.76
C SER A 135 9.09 -36.46 17.83
N ILE A 136 8.12 -37.30 17.48
CA ILE A 136 7.83 -38.49 18.27
C ILE A 136 9.02 -39.44 18.05
N ARG A 137 9.86 -39.59 19.07
CA ARG A 137 10.86 -40.66 19.09
C ARG A 137 10.13 -42.00 19.31
N VAL A 138 10.60 -42.99 18.55
CA VAL A 138 10.30 -44.42 18.61
C VAL A 138 10.39 -44.96 20.03
#